data_AF-A0A4Y2JS47-F1
#
_entry.id   AF-A0A4Y2JS47-F1
#
_cell.length_a   1.000
_cell.length_b   1.000
_cell.length_c   1.000
_cell.angle_alpha   90.00
_cell.angle_beta   90.00
_cell.angle_gamma   90.00
#
_symmetry.space_group_name_H-M   'P 1'
#
loop_
_entity.id
_entity.type
_entity.pdbx_description
1 polymer ?
#
loop_
_entity_poly.entity_id
_entity_poly.type
_entity_poly.pdbx_seq_one_letter_code
_entity_poly.pdbx_strand_id
1 'polypeptide(L)'
;MTIVSYIPKKNRNVLLLSTMHNDNAIDLSTGEAKKPEIITFYNMTKGAVDVVDEMAATYSTAKKTNRWPMAVFYAMLNVAAINSRVLLLSTKEPPAQNRTRRSFLKSLGFNLIEDYQKIRSQQTMLPQSLKAKLVKEEDFQPSAKKAKVTYKRCAECGSKKDRKTKFVCEKCLKPVCMEHMACICKKCTE
;
A
#
# COMPACT_ATOMS: atom_id res chain seq x y z
N MET A 1 49.23 0.93 -5.00
CA MET A 1 48.46 1.91 -4.21
C MET A 1 48.78 3.28 -4.76
N THR A 2 47.75 4.03 -5.13
CA THR A 2 47.88 5.27 -5.92
C THR A 2 47.12 6.38 -5.22
N ILE A 3 47.78 7.53 -5.03
CA ILE A 3 47.18 8.74 -4.48
C ILE A 3 47.04 9.75 -5.61
N VAL A 4 45.87 10.38 -5.72
CA VAL A 4 45.62 11.45 -6.68
C VAL A 4 45.25 12.74 -5.97
N SER A 5 45.79 13.85 -6.48
CA SER A 5 45.46 15.21 -6.06
C SER A 5 44.91 15.98 -7.25
N TYR A 6 43.66 16.43 -7.15
CA TYR A 6 42.95 17.11 -8.23
C TYR A 6 42.33 18.41 -7.74
N ILE A 7 42.56 19.49 -8.47
CA ILE A 7 42.11 20.84 -8.12
C ILE A 7 40.99 21.26 -9.08
N PRO A 8 39.71 20.99 -8.76
CA PRO A 8 38.59 21.40 -9.62
C PRO A 8 38.39 22.92 -9.70
N LYS A 9 38.77 23.64 -8.64
CA LYS A 9 38.63 25.10 -8.51
C LYS A 9 39.81 25.65 -7.72
N LYS A 10 40.17 26.92 -7.96
CA LYS A 10 41.22 27.61 -7.19
C LYS A 10 40.99 27.41 -5.69
N ASN A 11 42.03 26.97 -4.97
CA ASN A 11 42.02 26.69 -3.53
C ASN A 11 41.04 25.59 -3.07
N ARG A 12 40.58 24.71 -3.95
CA ARG A 12 39.79 23.51 -3.60
C ARG A 12 40.51 22.29 -4.13
N ASN A 13 41.09 21.48 -3.25
CA ASN A 13 41.76 20.24 -3.60
C ASN A 13 40.89 19.03 -3.24
N VAL A 14 40.89 18.01 -4.10
CA VAL A 14 40.31 16.70 -3.88
C VAL A 14 41.46 15.68 -3.85
N LEU A 15 41.63 15.05 -2.69
CA LEU A 15 42.59 13.98 -2.49
C LEU A 15 41.84 12.65 -2.44
N LEU A 16 42.25 11.68 -3.26
CA LEU A 16 41.73 10.32 -3.19
C LEU A 16 42.88 9.31 -3.17
N LEU A 17 42.63 8.21 -2.46
CA LEU A 17 43.52 7.06 -2.37
C LEU A 17 42.81 5.85 -2.98
N SER A 18 43.53 5.10 -3.81
CA SER A 18 43.00 3.89 -4.45
C SER A 18 44.03 2.76 -4.40
N THR A 19 43.55 1.56 -4.07
CA THR A 19 44.34 0.32 -4.19
C THR A 19 44.04 -0.45 -5.48
N MET A 20 42.97 -0.09 -6.19
CA MET A 20 42.52 -0.74 -7.42
C MET A 20 43.14 -0.13 -8.68
N HIS A 21 43.38 1.18 -8.68
CA HIS A 21 43.89 1.89 -9.85
C HIS A 21 45.42 2.00 -9.76
N ASN A 22 46.12 1.66 -10.85
CA ASN A 22 47.59 1.57 -10.89
C ASN A 22 48.23 2.52 -11.90
N ASP A 23 47.44 3.37 -12.57
CA ASP A 23 47.91 4.32 -13.57
C ASP A 23 47.39 5.74 -13.27
N ASN A 24 47.65 6.66 -14.20
CA ASN A 24 47.26 8.06 -14.16
C ASN A 24 46.15 8.38 -15.17
N ALA A 25 45.29 7.42 -15.50
CA ALA A 25 44.24 7.58 -16.50
C ALA A 25 43.30 8.76 -16.18
N ILE A 26 42.97 9.51 -17.23
CA ILE A 26 42.01 10.63 -17.18
C ILE A 26 40.74 10.17 -17.87
N ASP A 27 39.60 10.42 -17.22
CA ASP A 27 38.29 10.15 -17.80
C ASP A 27 37.99 11.18 -18.91
N LEU A 28 38.09 10.71 -20.15
CA LEU A 28 37.87 11.52 -21.35
C LEU A 28 36.45 12.09 -21.44
N SER A 29 35.45 11.43 -20.81
CA SER A 29 34.06 11.92 -20.80
C SER A 29 33.92 13.26 -20.08
N THR A 30 34.90 13.63 -19.26
CA THR A 30 34.89 14.86 -18.47
C THR A 30 35.42 16.09 -19.21
N GLY A 31 35.94 15.91 -20.43
CA GLY A 31 36.39 16.98 -21.31
C GLY A 31 37.40 17.92 -20.63
N GLU A 32 37.13 19.22 -20.67
CA GLU A 32 37.98 20.27 -20.07
C GLU A 32 38.21 20.11 -18.56
N ALA A 33 37.34 19.39 -17.85
CA ALA A 33 37.54 19.14 -16.43
C ALA A 33 38.71 18.18 -16.16
N LYS A 34 39.08 17.32 -17.13
CA LYS A 34 40.19 16.36 -17.06
C LYS A 34 40.25 15.61 -15.72
N LYS A 35 39.10 15.07 -15.28
CA LYS A 35 39.03 14.36 -14.00
C LYS A 35 39.78 13.04 -14.12
N PRO A 36 40.67 12.71 -13.16
CA PRO A 36 41.23 11.37 -13.04
C PRO A 36 40.12 10.31 -12.93
N GLU A 37 40.32 9.15 -13.56
CA GLU A 37 39.36 8.03 -13.53
C GLU A 37 39.01 7.62 -12.08
N ILE A 38 39.99 7.64 -11.18
CA ILE A 38 39.79 7.38 -9.74
C ILE A 38 38.66 8.24 -9.15
N ILE A 39 38.58 9.52 -9.55
CA ILE A 39 37.55 10.45 -9.05
C ILE A 39 36.19 10.13 -9.65
N THR A 40 36.11 9.80 -10.94
CA THR A 40 34.83 9.49 -11.58
C THR A 40 34.28 8.16 -11.09
N PHE A 41 35.12 7.14 -10.93
CA PHE A 41 34.78 5.86 -10.30
C PHE A 41 34.29 6.02 -8.85
N TYR A 42 34.98 6.83 -8.03
CA TYR A 42 34.52 7.14 -6.68
C TYR A 42 33.15 7.80 -6.68
N ASN A 43 32.92 8.78 -7.56
CA ASN A 43 31.62 9.46 -7.65
C ASN A 43 30.47 8.54 -8.07
N MET A 44 30.74 7.54 -8.92
CA MET A 44 29.76 6.54 -9.32
C MET A 44 29.34 5.62 -8.16
N THR A 45 30.24 5.35 -7.22
CA THR A 45 30.04 4.33 -6.16
C THR A 45 29.68 4.91 -4.80
N LYS A 46 30.13 6.14 -4.48
CA LYS A 46 29.96 6.77 -3.17
C LYS A 46 28.50 6.96 -2.73
N GLY A 47 27.56 7.02 -3.68
CA GLY A 47 26.17 7.37 -3.39
C GLY A 47 25.34 6.25 -2.76
N ALA A 48 25.84 5.02 -2.69
CA ALA A 48 25.05 3.87 -2.23
C ALA A 48 24.49 4.05 -0.81
N VAL A 49 25.32 4.57 0.13
CA VAL A 49 24.90 4.81 1.51
C VAL A 49 23.89 5.95 1.60
N ASP A 50 24.17 7.08 0.93
CA ASP A 50 23.27 8.25 0.89
C ASP A 50 21.88 7.86 0.37
N VAL A 51 21.83 7.00 -0.65
CA VAL A 51 20.57 6.51 -1.22
C VAL A 51 19.79 5.65 -0.23
N VAL A 52 20.47 4.79 0.55
CA VAL A 52 19.82 3.99 1.61
C VAL A 52 19.28 4.91 2.72
N ASP A 53 20.05 5.92 3.12
CA ASP A 53 19.64 6.90 4.13
C ASP A 53 18.44 7.72 3.66
N GLU A 54 18.42 8.19 2.41
CA GLU A 54 17.29 8.89 1.81
C GLU A 54 16.04 7.99 1.75
N MET A 55 16.19 6.73 1.34
CA MET A 55 15.10 5.76 1.33
C MET A 55 14.54 5.47 2.72
N ALA A 56 15.41 5.40 3.73
CA ALA A 56 15.03 5.19 5.13
C ALA A 56 14.31 6.42 5.71
N ALA A 57 14.77 7.63 5.38
CA ALA A 57 14.15 8.88 5.81
C ALA A 57 12.75 9.08 5.20
N THR A 58 12.59 8.81 3.91
CA THR A 58 11.34 9.03 3.16
C THR A 58 10.17 8.20 3.70
N TYR A 59 10.44 6.97 4.16
CA TYR A 59 9.44 6.06 4.73
C TYR A 59 9.89 5.53 6.09
N SER A 60 10.17 6.44 7.01
CA SER A 60 10.71 6.08 8.32
C SER A 60 9.64 5.52 9.27
N THR A 61 9.99 4.44 9.96
CA THR A 61 9.23 3.89 11.10
C THR A 61 9.58 4.56 12.44
N ALA A 62 10.56 5.47 12.44
CA ALA A 62 11.04 6.12 13.65
C ALA A 62 9.94 6.91 14.38
N LYS A 63 9.92 6.78 15.70
CA LYS A 63 9.05 7.55 16.60
C LYS A 63 9.88 8.25 17.64
N LYS A 64 9.38 9.40 18.14
CA LYS A 64 9.96 10.08 19.29
C LYS A 64 10.00 9.11 20.47
N THR A 65 11.19 8.92 21.02
CA THR A 65 11.44 7.99 22.13
C THR A 65 12.56 8.54 23.00
N ASN A 66 12.47 8.29 24.31
CA ASN A 66 13.55 8.59 25.26
C ASN A 66 14.43 7.35 25.53
N ARG A 67 14.20 6.25 24.82
CA ARG A 67 14.92 4.98 24.98
C ARG A 67 15.75 4.74 23.72
N TRP A 68 17.07 4.89 23.80
CA TRP A 68 17.97 4.69 22.66
C TRP A 68 17.85 3.32 21.97
N PRO A 69 17.55 2.19 22.67
CA PRO A 69 17.39 0.91 21.98
C PRO A 69 16.22 0.92 21.00
N MET A 70 15.17 1.70 21.29
CA MET A 70 14.03 1.85 20.37
C MET A 70 14.43 2.59 19.10
N ALA A 71 15.35 3.57 19.18
CA ALA A 71 15.86 4.26 17.99
C ALA A 71 16.61 3.30 17.07
N VAL A 72 17.45 2.42 17.63
CA VAL A 72 18.13 1.35 16.89
C VAL A 72 17.12 0.37 16.28
N PHE A 73 16.10 -0.02 17.04
CA PHE A 73 15.04 -0.90 16.54
C PHE A 73 14.32 -0.31 15.32
N TYR A 74 13.94 0.97 15.36
CA TYR A 74 13.32 1.62 14.20
C TYR A 74 14.25 1.71 12.99
N ALA A 75 15.54 1.96 13.21
CA ALA A 75 16.54 1.94 12.14
C ALA A 75 16.64 0.54 11.50
N MET A 76 16.67 -0.53 12.33
CA MET A 76 16.66 -1.91 11.85
C MET A 76 15.42 -2.22 11.01
N LEU A 77 14.24 -1.76 11.42
CA LEU A 77 13.01 -1.94 10.63
C LEU A 77 13.10 -1.27 9.25
N ASN A 78 13.63 -0.04 9.20
CA ASN A 78 13.79 0.69 7.95
C ASN A 78 14.75 -0.04 6.98
N VAL A 79 15.89 -0.50 7.47
CA VAL A 79 16.89 -1.26 6.68
C VAL A 79 16.34 -2.61 6.25
N ALA A 80 15.67 -3.35 7.14
CA ALA A 80 15.04 -4.63 6.82
C ALA A 80 13.98 -4.49 5.71
N ALA A 81 13.18 -3.43 5.74
CA ALA A 81 12.19 -3.15 4.69
C ALA A 81 12.85 -2.79 3.33
N ILE A 82 13.99 -2.08 3.35
CA ILE A 82 14.77 -1.80 2.13
C ILE A 82 15.31 -3.12 1.56
N ASN A 83 16.00 -3.91 2.38
CA ASN A 83 16.66 -5.14 1.95
C ASN A 83 15.66 -6.19 1.46
N SER A 84 14.54 -6.38 2.18
CA SER A 84 13.48 -7.29 1.74
C SER A 84 12.87 -6.91 0.40
N ARG A 85 12.72 -5.60 0.12
CA ARG A 85 12.29 -5.13 -1.20
C ARG A 85 13.32 -5.41 -2.28
N VAL A 86 14.60 -5.18 -2.01
CA VAL A 86 15.68 -5.50 -2.96
C VAL A 86 15.62 -6.98 -3.32
N LEU A 87 15.56 -7.86 -2.31
CA LEU A 87 15.43 -9.31 -2.53
C LEU A 87 14.19 -9.68 -3.36
N LEU A 88 13.02 -9.08 -3.05
CA LEU A 88 11.79 -9.32 -3.81
C LEU A 88 11.95 -8.93 -5.28
N LEU A 89 12.55 -7.78 -5.56
CA LEU A 89 12.75 -7.28 -6.92
C LEU A 89 13.85 -8.03 -7.68
N SER A 90 14.74 -8.73 -6.97
CA SER A 90 15.77 -9.60 -7.57
C SER A 90 15.26 -10.99 -7.94
N THR A 91 13.99 -11.32 -7.67
CA THR A 91 13.38 -12.58 -8.11
C THR A 91 13.09 -12.59 -9.62
N LYS A 92 12.94 -13.78 -10.24
CA LYS A 92 12.68 -13.90 -11.69
C LYS A 92 11.40 -13.20 -12.12
N GLU A 93 10.35 -13.29 -11.30
CA GLU A 93 9.01 -12.74 -11.57
C GLU A 93 8.54 -11.92 -10.36
N PRO A 94 9.04 -10.68 -10.20
CA PRO A 94 8.66 -9.86 -9.08
C PRO A 94 7.19 -9.42 -9.20
N PRO A 95 6.39 -9.48 -8.12
CA PRO A 95 4.98 -9.12 -8.17
C PRO A 95 4.79 -7.67 -8.65
N ALA A 96 4.02 -7.48 -9.72
CA ALA A 96 3.79 -6.17 -10.33
C ALA A 96 3.23 -5.14 -9.32
N GLN A 97 2.36 -5.60 -8.41
CA GLN A 97 1.80 -4.77 -7.35
C GLN A 97 2.85 -4.20 -6.39
N ASN A 98 4.03 -4.82 -6.25
CA ASN A 98 5.07 -4.40 -5.31
C ASN A 98 6.25 -3.67 -5.98
N ARG A 99 6.10 -3.23 -7.24
CA ARG A 99 7.15 -2.46 -7.93
C ARG A 99 7.48 -1.16 -7.23
N THR A 100 6.48 -0.42 -6.76
CA THR A 100 6.69 0.83 -6.03
C THR A 100 6.98 0.56 -4.55
N ARG A 101 7.87 1.35 -3.94
CA ARG A 101 8.20 1.25 -2.51
C ARG A 101 6.95 1.40 -1.63
N ARG A 102 6.09 2.38 -1.94
CA ARG A 102 4.83 2.61 -1.22
C ARG A 102 3.92 1.38 -1.23
N SER A 103 3.73 0.76 -2.38
CA SER A 103 2.85 -0.40 -2.50
C SER A 103 3.44 -1.61 -1.78
N PHE A 104 4.74 -1.84 -1.93
CA PHE A 104 5.45 -2.89 -1.18
C PHE A 104 5.28 -2.72 0.34
N LEU A 105 5.54 -1.54 0.89
CA LEU A 105 5.42 -1.29 2.33
C LEU A 105 3.98 -1.44 2.83
N LYS A 106 2.99 -1.02 2.02
CA LYS A 106 1.56 -1.22 2.32
C LYS A 106 1.24 -2.71 2.41
N SER A 107 1.60 -3.48 1.38
CA SER A 107 1.39 -4.93 1.35
C SER A 107 2.09 -5.64 2.51
N LEU A 108 3.35 -5.29 2.78
CA LEU A 108 4.12 -5.82 3.91
C LEU A 108 3.39 -5.56 5.24
N GLY A 109 2.95 -4.33 5.47
CA GLY A 109 2.22 -3.95 6.68
C GLY A 109 0.93 -4.75 6.86
N PHE A 110 0.15 -4.95 5.79
CA PHE A 110 -1.07 -5.76 5.85
C PHE A 110 -0.80 -7.24 6.10
N ASN A 111 0.23 -7.80 5.46
CA ASN A 111 0.61 -9.21 5.66
C ASN A 111 1.07 -9.49 7.09
N LEU A 112 1.85 -8.57 7.69
CA LEU A 112 2.34 -8.73 9.07
C LEU A 112 1.22 -8.69 10.13
N ILE A 113 0.10 -8.05 9.84
CA ILE A 113 -1.03 -7.92 10.79
C ILE A 113 -2.18 -8.87 10.50
N GLU A 114 -2.13 -9.64 9.41
CA GLU A 114 -3.27 -10.43 8.93
C GLU A 114 -3.77 -11.43 9.99
N ASP A 115 -2.85 -12.18 10.62
CA ASP A 115 -3.24 -13.16 11.65
C ASP A 115 -3.80 -12.50 12.91
N TYR A 116 -3.22 -11.36 13.31
CA TYR A 116 -3.75 -10.57 14.43
C TYR A 116 -5.13 -9.99 14.13
N GLN A 117 -5.41 -9.60 12.88
CA GLN A 117 -6.73 -9.16 12.45
C GLN A 117 -7.76 -10.28 12.55
N LYS A 118 -7.41 -11.50 12.13
CA LYS A 118 -8.28 -12.70 12.24
C LYS A 118 -8.59 -13.04 13.70
N ILE A 119 -7.60 -13.01 14.58
CA ILE A 119 -7.82 -13.27 16.02
C ILE A 119 -8.74 -12.19 16.62
N ARG A 120 -8.51 -10.92 16.26
CA ARG A 120 -9.29 -9.79 16.78
C ARG A 120 -10.74 -9.78 16.28
N SER A 121 -11.00 -10.23 15.06
CA SER A 121 -12.37 -10.24 14.50
C SER A 121 -13.27 -11.25 15.21
N GLN A 122 -12.71 -12.31 15.78
CA GLN A 122 -13.42 -13.33 16.56
C GLN A 122 -13.83 -12.86 17.96
N GLN A 123 -13.34 -11.70 18.43
CA GLN A 123 -13.67 -11.19 19.75
C GLN A 123 -15.15 -10.77 19.84
N THR A 124 -15.86 -11.36 20.80
CA THR A 124 -17.30 -11.13 21.00
C THR A 124 -17.61 -9.68 21.35
N MET A 125 -16.79 -9.06 22.19
CA MET A 125 -17.01 -7.71 22.75
C MET A 125 -16.41 -6.57 21.90
N LEU A 126 -16.02 -6.83 20.65
CA LEU A 126 -15.47 -5.78 19.80
C LEU A 126 -16.57 -4.81 19.31
N PRO A 127 -16.38 -3.48 19.39
CA PRO A 127 -17.33 -2.51 18.86
C PRO A 127 -17.69 -2.78 17.40
N GLN A 128 -18.98 -2.63 17.06
CA GLN A 128 -19.49 -2.95 15.72
C GLN A 128 -18.80 -2.17 14.60
N SER A 129 -18.40 -0.92 14.87
CA SER A 129 -17.65 -0.07 13.94
C SER A 129 -16.26 -0.61 13.61
N LEU A 130 -15.64 -1.35 14.53
CA LEU A 130 -14.35 -2.00 14.31
C LEU A 130 -14.51 -3.37 13.65
N LYS A 131 -15.53 -4.15 14.05
CA LYS A 131 -15.86 -5.42 13.36
C LYS A 131 -16.09 -5.20 11.87
N ALA A 132 -16.86 -4.16 11.51
CA ALA A 132 -17.13 -3.81 10.13
C ALA A 132 -15.88 -3.45 9.30
N LYS A 133 -14.79 -3.02 9.94
CA LYS A 133 -13.52 -2.68 9.26
C LYS A 133 -12.54 -3.85 9.17
N LEU A 134 -12.73 -4.89 9.99
CA LEU A 134 -11.85 -6.07 10.06
C LEU A 134 -12.33 -7.20 9.16
N VAL A 135 -13.63 -7.24 8.86
CA VAL A 135 -14.20 -8.20 7.90
C VAL A 135 -13.87 -7.70 6.49
N LYS A 136 -13.04 -8.46 5.75
CA LYS A 136 -12.90 -8.29 4.30
C LYS A 136 -14.28 -8.58 3.68
N GLU A 137 -14.70 -7.79 2.69
CA GLU A 137 -16.05 -7.86 2.09
C GLU A 137 -16.47 -9.27 1.61
N GLU A 138 -15.51 -10.18 1.40
CA GLU A 138 -15.73 -11.55 0.94
C GLU A 138 -16.35 -12.49 1.99
N ASP A 139 -16.22 -12.19 3.29
CA ASP A 139 -16.85 -12.98 4.37
C ASP A 139 -18.17 -12.38 4.89
N PHE A 140 -18.61 -11.26 4.30
CA PHE A 140 -19.94 -10.72 4.57
C PHE A 140 -20.95 -11.43 3.67
N GLN A 141 -21.32 -12.67 4.02
CA GLN A 141 -22.69 -13.08 3.75
C GLN A 141 -23.57 -12.05 4.44
N PRO A 142 -24.41 -11.29 3.72
CA PRO A 142 -25.32 -10.39 4.37
C PRO A 142 -26.23 -11.27 5.23
N SER A 143 -25.95 -11.34 6.53
CA SER A 143 -27.00 -11.56 7.51
C SER A 143 -28.04 -10.53 7.13
N ALA A 144 -29.16 -11.01 6.59
CA ALA A 144 -30.19 -10.19 5.99
C ALA A 144 -30.48 -9.07 6.96
N LYS A 145 -29.94 -7.87 6.69
CA LYS A 145 -30.30 -6.66 7.42
C LYS A 145 -31.81 -6.67 7.29
N LYS A 146 -32.55 -6.87 8.38
CA LYS A 146 -34.01 -6.83 8.36
C LYS A 146 -34.35 -5.49 7.74
N ALA A 147 -34.66 -5.49 6.44
CA ALA A 147 -34.95 -4.28 5.72
C ALA A 147 -36.10 -3.65 6.48
N LYS A 148 -35.95 -2.40 6.92
CA LYS A 148 -37.08 -1.68 7.52
C LYS A 148 -38.20 -1.75 6.49
N VAL A 149 -39.24 -2.53 6.79
CA VAL A 149 -40.37 -2.74 5.88
C VAL A 149 -41.12 -1.41 5.82
N THR A 150 -40.81 -0.60 4.84
CA THR A 150 -41.55 0.64 4.56
C THR A 150 -42.81 0.31 3.78
N TYR A 151 -43.95 0.50 4.44
CA TYR A 151 -45.27 0.38 3.81
C TYR A 151 -45.53 1.58 2.91
N LYS A 152 -45.82 1.34 1.63
CA LYS A 152 -46.20 2.37 0.65
C LYS A 152 -47.64 2.16 0.20
N ARG A 153 -48.29 3.23 -0.26
CA ARG A 153 -49.65 3.17 -0.79
C ARG A 153 -49.68 2.37 -2.10
N CYS A 154 -50.68 1.51 -2.28
CA CYS A 154 -50.88 0.77 -3.52
C CYS A 154 -51.14 1.73 -4.69
N ALA A 155 -50.43 1.52 -5.81
CA ALA A 155 -50.52 2.33 -7.01
C ALA A 155 -51.88 2.22 -7.72
N GLU A 156 -52.54 1.07 -7.62
CA GLU A 156 -53.82 0.78 -8.28
C GLU A 156 -55.05 1.15 -7.40
N CYS A 157 -54.84 1.46 -6.11
CA CYS A 157 -55.93 1.87 -5.21
C CYS A 157 -56.20 3.38 -5.30
N GLY A 158 -57.42 3.76 -5.68
CA GLY A 158 -57.84 5.16 -5.70
C GLY A 158 -57.71 5.89 -4.36
N SER A 159 -57.39 7.20 -4.44
CA SER A 159 -57.45 8.29 -3.42
C SER A 159 -57.88 7.88 -2.01
N LYS A 160 -59.16 7.53 -1.93
CA LYS A 160 -59.93 7.37 -0.69
C LYS A 160 -59.66 6.07 0.07
N LYS A 161 -59.17 5.01 -0.60
CA LYS A 161 -58.92 3.70 0.06
C LYS A 161 -57.61 3.67 0.89
N ASP A 162 -56.64 4.52 0.54
CA ASP A 162 -55.27 4.61 1.10
C ASP A 162 -54.61 3.29 1.54
N ARG A 163 -54.84 2.21 0.78
CA ARG A 163 -54.36 0.88 1.16
C ARG A 163 -52.84 0.82 1.08
N LYS A 164 -52.18 0.60 2.22
CA LYS A 164 -50.73 0.41 2.29
C LYS A 164 -50.35 -1.04 2.04
N THR A 165 -49.19 -1.26 1.41
CA THR A 165 -48.65 -2.56 1.06
C THR A 165 -47.14 -2.58 1.25
N LYS A 166 -46.63 -3.77 1.56
CA LYS A 166 -45.20 -4.10 1.56
C LYS A 166 -44.76 -4.77 0.26
N PHE A 167 -45.71 -5.15 -0.59
CA PHE A 167 -45.47 -5.90 -1.81
C PHE A 167 -45.29 -4.96 -3.00
N VAL A 168 -44.42 -5.38 -3.91
CA VAL A 168 -44.01 -4.62 -5.09
C VAL A 168 -44.10 -5.53 -6.32
N CYS A 169 -44.59 -5.02 -7.44
CA CYS A 169 -44.58 -5.76 -8.70
C CYS A 169 -43.13 -5.97 -9.17
N GLU A 170 -42.76 -7.20 -9.49
CA GLU A 170 -41.39 -7.53 -9.94
C GLU A 170 -41.03 -6.87 -11.28
N LYS A 171 -42.01 -6.71 -12.18
CA LYS A 171 -41.79 -6.12 -13.51
C LYS A 171 -41.69 -4.60 -13.50
N CYS A 172 -42.57 -3.91 -12.76
CA CYS A 172 -42.69 -2.44 -12.82
C CYS A 172 -42.28 -1.72 -11.54
N LEU A 173 -41.89 -2.46 -10.49
CA LEU A 173 -41.43 -1.96 -9.19
C LEU A 173 -42.42 -1.02 -8.47
N LYS A 174 -43.69 -1.03 -8.87
CA LYS A 174 -44.77 -0.26 -8.21
C LYS A 174 -45.30 -1.02 -6.98
N PRO A 175 -45.65 -0.32 -5.89
CA PRO A 175 -46.29 -0.95 -4.72
C PRO A 175 -47.72 -1.40 -5.05
N VAL A 176 -48.05 -2.66 -4.81
CA VAL A 176 -49.35 -3.26 -5.13
C VAL A 176 -49.90 -4.03 -3.94
N CYS A 177 -51.20 -3.89 -3.63
CA CYS A 177 -51.85 -4.64 -2.54
C CYS A 177 -52.23 -6.06 -3.01
N MET A 178 -52.55 -6.97 -2.09
CA MET A 178 -52.87 -8.36 -2.47
C MET A 178 -54.13 -8.52 -3.36
N GLU A 179 -55.04 -7.54 -3.39
CA GLU A 179 -56.18 -7.56 -4.33
C GLU A 179 -55.76 -7.25 -5.78
N HIS A 180 -54.75 -6.41 -5.95
CA HIS A 180 -54.26 -6.01 -7.27
C HIS A 180 -53.01 -6.81 -7.69
N MET A 181 -52.59 -7.76 -6.86
CA MET A 181 -51.43 -8.61 -7.11
C MET A 181 -51.89 -9.95 -7.68
N ALA A 182 -51.32 -10.34 -8.82
CA ALA A 182 -51.45 -11.70 -9.34
C ALA A 182 -50.30 -12.55 -8.81
N CYS A 183 -50.63 -13.65 -8.13
CA CYS A 183 -49.65 -14.65 -7.73
C CYS A 183 -49.50 -15.68 -8.85
N ILE A 184 -48.30 -15.78 -9.42
CA ILE A 184 -47.95 -16.79 -10.42
C ILE A 184 -46.99 -17.78 -9.72
N CYS A 185 -47.24 -19.09 -9.86
CA CYS A 185 -46.34 -20.08 -9.29
C CYS A 185 -45.03 -20.13 -10.10
N LYS A 186 -43.94 -20.58 -9.48
CA LYS A 186 -42.61 -20.63 -10.13
C LYS A 186 -42.57 -21.38 -11.48
N LYS A 187 -43.49 -22.34 -11.67
CA LYS A 187 -43.60 -23.13 -12.92
C LYS A 187 -44.34 -22.39 -14.05
N CYS A 188 -45.07 -21.32 -13.74
CA CYS A 188 -45.85 -20.53 -14.69
C CYS A 188 -45.20 -19.16 -14.99
N THR A 189 -44.04 -18.88 -14.40
CA THR A 189 -43.22 -17.68 -14.64
C THR A 189 -42.13 -17.89 -15.70
N GLU A 190 -41.88 -19.14 -16.11
CA GLU A 190 -41.01 -19.52 -17.24
C GLU A 190 -41.83 -19.74 -18.51
#